data_AF-A0A8S0TW43-F1
#
_entry.id   AF-A0A8S0TW43-F1
#
_cell.length_a   1.000
_cell.length_b   1.000
_cell.length_c   1.000
_cell.angle_alpha   90.00
_cell.angle_beta   90.00
_cell.angle_gamma   90.00
#
_symmetry.space_group_name_H-M   'P 1'
#
loop_
_entity.id
_entity.type
_entity.pdbx_description
1 polymer ?
#
loop_
_entity_poly.entity_id
_entity_poly.type
_entity_poly.pdbx_seq_one_letter_code
_entity_poly.pdbx_strand_id
1 'polypeptide(L)'
;METDRRSNTHSEAARESLEREDKWPHKAFHKGTMDSGRAECFKDRTDVQCLHRLQKVLNLELFKGPWSREEDEIIVDLVKKFGPKKWSTIAQYLPGRIGKQCRERWHNHLNPGINKEAWTQEEELALIHAHQIYGNKWA
;
A
#
# COMPACT_ATOMS: atom_id res chain seq x y z
N MET A 1 30.77 58.23 -7.83
CA MET A 1 30.75 58.70 -6.44
C MET A 1 29.59 58.00 -5.76
N GLU A 2 29.93 57.13 -4.81
CA GLU A 2 29.07 56.45 -3.84
C GLU A 2 27.77 57.16 -3.47
N THR A 3 26.70 56.40 -3.26
CA THR A 3 26.26 56.11 -1.88
C THR A 3 25.48 54.80 -1.83
N ASP A 4 25.97 53.92 -0.96
CA ASP A 4 25.36 52.68 -0.51
C ASP A 4 24.29 52.99 0.55
N ARG A 5 23.14 52.31 0.49
CA ARG A 5 22.29 52.06 1.66
C ARG A 5 21.38 50.86 1.42
N ARG A 6 21.88 49.72 1.86
CA ARG A 6 21.05 48.59 2.35
C ARG A 6 19.95 49.11 3.28
N SER A 7 18.72 48.65 3.09
CA SER A 7 17.88 48.17 4.19
C SER A 7 16.78 47.26 3.65
N ASN A 8 16.90 46.03 4.12
CA ASN A 8 16.05 44.89 4.01
C ASN A 8 14.72 45.13 4.74
N THR A 9 13.59 44.96 4.07
CA THR A 9 12.30 44.69 4.72
C THR A 9 11.65 43.50 4.03
N HIS A 10 11.73 42.34 4.69
CA HIS A 10 10.63 41.38 4.87
C HIS A 10 9.84 41.01 3.61
N SER A 11 10.15 39.91 2.93
CA SER A 11 9.60 38.59 3.24
C SER A 11 8.10 38.58 3.61
N GLU A 12 7.24 38.93 2.65
CA GLU A 12 5.79 38.70 2.72
C GLU A 12 5.23 38.07 1.44
N ALA A 13 5.98 37.13 0.84
CA ALA A 13 5.48 36.32 -0.29
C ALA A 13 5.71 34.81 -0.10
N ALA A 14 5.88 34.36 1.15
CA ALA A 14 6.15 32.95 1.48
C ALA A 14 5.27 32.39 2.60
N ARG A 15 4.12 33.01 2.89
CA ARG A 15 3.23 32.60 4.00
C ARG A 15 1.73 32.71 3.69
N GLU A 16 1.34 32.45 2.45
CA GLU A 16 -0.08 32.39 2.09
C GLU A 16 -0.39 31.25 1.10
N SER A 17 -0.05 30.02 1.51
CA SER A 17 -0.42 28.79 0.78
C SER A 17 -0.94 27.67 1.68
N LEU A 18 -1.33 27.97 2.93
CA LEU A 18 -2.18 27.06 3.71
C LEU A 18 -3.62 27.52 3.55
N GLU A 19 -4.51 26.58 3.25
CA GLU A 19 -5.96 26.73 3.05
C GLU A 19 -6.41 27.09 1.62
N ARG A 20 -6.17 26.18 0.66
CA ARG A 20 -7.17 25.95 -0.41
C ARG A 20 -7.32 24.46 -0.72
N GLU A 21 -8.40 23.94 -0.16
CA GLU A 21 -9.27 22.90 -0.71
C GLU A 21 -8.63 21.52 -0.95
N ASP A 22 -8.59 20.76 0.14
CA ASP A 22 -8.65 19.29 0.18
C ASP A 22 -10.00 18.80 -0.42
N LYS A 23 -10.20 19.03 -1.71
CA LYS A 23 -11.29 18.45 -2.50
C LYS A 23 -10.82 17.12 -3.06
N TRP A 24 -10.67 16.14 -2.18
CA TRP A 24 -10.73 14.75 -2.61
C TRP A 24 -12.14 14.50 -3.14
N PRO A 25 -12.33 14.08 -4.41
CA PRO A 25 -13.66 13.80 -4.90
C PRO A 25 -14.20 12.59 -4.15
N HIS A 26 -15.17 12.84 -3.27
CA HIS A 26 -16.12 11.85 -2.78
C HIS A 26 -16.83 11.21 -3.99
N LYS A 27 -16.18 10.24 -4.63
CA LYS A 27 -16.91 9.28 -5.45
C LYS A 27 -17.64 8.38 -4.48
N ALA A 28 -18.90 8.72 -4.29
CA ALA A 28 -19.90 7.87 -3.69
C ALA A 28 -19.69 6.43 -4.16
N PHE A 29 -19.45 5.54 -3.20
CA PHE A 29 -19.49 4.11 -3.42
C PHE A 29 -20.95 3.78 -3.76
N HIS A 30 -21.32 3.89 -5.04
CA HIS A 30 -22.59 3.42 -5.52
C HIS A 30 -22.62 1.92 -5.26
N LYS A 31 -23.36 1.51 -4.23
CA LYS A 31 -23.77 0.13 -4.00
C LYS A 31 -24.69 -0.25 -5.15
N GLY A 32 -24.09 -0.59 -6.29
CA GLY A 32 -24.79 -1.09 -7.46
C GLY A 32 -25.54 -2.35 -7.06
N THR A 33 -26.86 -2.29 -7.20
CA THR A 33 -27.77 -3.42 -7.09
C THR A 33 -27.26 -4.54 -8.00
N MET A 34 -27.01 -5.71 -7.40
CA MET A 34 -26.70 -6.93 -8.13
C MET A 34 -27.91 -7.24 -9.01
N ASP A 35 -27.73 -7.09 -10.31
CA ASP A 35 -28.76 -7.39 -11.31
C ASP A 35 -29.16 -8.87 -11.19
N SER A 36 -30.45 -9.08 -10.96
CA SER A 36 -31.06 -10.38 -10.68
C SER A 36 -31.14 -11.18 -11.99
N GLY A 37 -30.01 -11.73 -12.46
CA GLY A 37 -29.98 -12.32 -13.80
C GLY A 37 -28.93 -13.39 -14.12
N ARG A 38 -28.10 -13.86 -13.17
CA ARG A 38 -27.18 -15.01 -13.40
C ARG A 38 -26.97 -15.87 -12.15
N ALA A 39 -28.05 -16.31 -11.52
CA ALA A 39 -27.98 -17.18 -10.33
C ALA A 39 -27.96 -18.69 -10.67
N GLU A 40 -27.71 -19.10 -11.92
CA GLU A 40 -27.72 -20.52 -12.32
C GLU A 40 -26.32 -21.13 -12.52
N CYS A 41 -25.23 -20.39 -12.28
CA CYS A 41 -23.89 -20.86 -12.67
C CYS A 41 -23.19 -21.74 -11.61
N PHE A 42 -23.62 -21.75 -10.34
CA PHE A 42 -22.96 -22.54 -9.28
C PHE A 42 -23.98 -23.09 -8.26
N LYS A 43 -24.24 -24.41 -8.29
CA LYS A 43 -25.21 -25.06 -7.39
C LYS A 43 -24.80 -25.09 -5.91
N ASP A 44 -23.50 -25.01 -5.62
CA ASP A 44 -22.94 -25.15 -4.27
C ASP A 44 -22.31 -23.86 -3.70
N ARG A 45 -22.55 -22.71 -4.33
CA ARG A 45 -21.96 -21.43 -3.92
C ARG A 45 -23.03 -20.37 -3.71
N THR A 46 -22.94 -19.66 -2.59
CA THR A 46 -23.86 -18.55 -2.30
C THR A 46 -23.44 -17.29 -3.04
N ASP A 47 -24.39 -16.38 -3.29
CA ASP A 47 -24.13 -15.09 -3.92
C ASP A 47 -23.07 -14.27 -3.18
N VAL A 48 -23.03 -14.39 -1.84
CA VAL A 48 -21.99 -13.75 -1.00
C VAL A 48 -20.61 -14.34 -1.26
N GLN A 49 -20.49 -15.66 -1.45
CA GLN A 49 -19.22 -16.30 -1.80
C GLN A 49 -18.75 -15.88 -3.20
N CYS A 50 -19.67 -15.81 -4.16
CA CYS A 50 -19.40 -15.33 -5.50
C CYS A 50 -18.97 -13.85 -5.50
N LEU A 51 -19.66 -12.99 -4.73
CA LEU A 51 -19.31 -11.58 -4.55
C LEU A 51 -17.94 -11.41 -3.89
N HIS A 52 -17.65 -12.15 -2.82
CA HIS A 52 -16.33 -12.12 -2.18
C HIS A 52 -15.23 -12.56 -3.12
N ARG A 53 -15.46 -13.61 -3.92
CA ARG A 53 -14.50 -14.08 -4.92
C ARG A 53 -14.30 -13.04 -6.01
N LEU A 54 -15.38 -12.42 -6.48
CA LEU A 54 -15.33 -11.35 -7.46
C LEU A 54 -14.51 -10.17 -6.93
N GLN A 55 -14.88 -9.61 -5.78
CA GLN A 55 -14.20 -8.45 -5.20
C GLN A 55 -12.73 -8.69 -4.87
N LYS A 56 -12.37 -9.87 -4.36
CA LYS A 56 -11.02 -10.15 -3.84
C LYS A 56 -10.06 -10.77 -4.84
N VAL A 57 -10.56 -11.41 -5.91
CA VAL A 57 -9.73 -12.23 -6.80
C VAL A 57 -9.98 -11.97 -8.28
N LEU A 58 -11.22 -11.69 -8.68
CA LEU A 58 -11.61 -11.54 -10.09
C LEU A 58 -12.00 -10.10 -10.48
N ASN A 59 -11.90 -9.14 -9.57
CA ASN A 59 -12.24 -7.76 -9.86
C ASN A 59 -11.23 -7.26 -10.91
N LEU A 60 -11.76 -6.88 -12.08
CA LEU A 60 -10.97 -6.44 -13.24
C LEU A 60 -10.21 -5.14 -12.97
N GLU A 61 -10.59 -4.42 -11.92
CA GLU A 61 -9.87 -3.24 -11.43
C GLU A 61 -8.67 -3.62 -10.53
N LEU A 62 -8.48 -4.90 -10.17
CA LEU A 62 -7.31 -5.33 -9.39
C LEU A 62 -6.06 -5.35 -10.26
N PHE A 63 -5.12 -4.47 -9.92
CA PHE A 63 -3.85 -4.37 -10.61
C PHE A 63 -2.88 -5.46 -10.11
N LYS A 64 -2.52 -6.37 -11.02
CA LYS A 64 -1.55 -7.46 -10.81
C LYS A 64 -0.15 -7.13 -11.31
N GLY A 65 0.07 -5.92 -11.82
CA GLY A 65 1.37 -5.48 -12.34
C GLY A 65 2.39 -5.13 -11.25
N PRO A 66 3.61 -4.75 -11.67
CA PRO A 66 4.70 -4.36 -10.76
C PRO A 66 4.30 -3.17 -9.89
N TRP A 67 4.94 -3.02 -8.74
CA TRP A 67 4.77 -1.86 -7.87
C TRP A 67 5.48 -0.65 -8.47
N SER A 68 4.76 0.46 -8.59
CA SER A 68 5.37 1.74 -8.93
C SER A 68 6.06 2.36 -7.71
N ARG A 69 6.98 3.29 -7.96
CA ARG A 69 7.67 4.00 -6.88
C ARG A 69 6.69 4.86 -6.07
N GLU A 70 5.73 5.48 -6.74
CA GLU A 70 4.69 6.32 -6.14
C GLU A 70 3.81 5.48 -5.21
N GLU A 71 3.44 4.26 -5.63
CA GLU A 71 2.71 3.33 -4.77
C GLU A 71 3.51 2.96 -3.52
N ASP A 72 4.82 2.69 -3.67
CA ASP A 72 5.70 2.39 -2.54
C ASP A 72 5.81 3.56 -1.57
N GLU A 73 5.95 4.79 -2.07
CA GLU A 73 5.99 6.03 -1.26
C GLU A 73 4.69 6.20 -0.46
N ILE A 74 3.53 6.00 -1.08
CA ILE A 74 2.22 6.03 -0.41
C ILE A 74 2.16 4.98 0.71
N ILE A 75 2.59 3.73 0.46
CA ILE A 75 2.60 2.70 1.50
C ILE A 75 3.48 3.14 2.68
N VAL A 76 4.69 3.61 2.39
CA VAL A 76 5.66 4.01 3.42
C VAL A 76 5.09 5.12 4.30
N ASP A 77 4.50 6.15 3.70
CA ASP A 77 3.96 7.28 4.46
C ASP A 77 2.72 6.91 5.26
N LEU A 78 1.83 6.08 4.71
CA LEU A 78 0.66 5.61 5.43
C LEU A 78 1.02 4.62 6.55
N VAL A 79 2.06 3.80 6.38
CA VAL A 79 2.57 2.94 7.47
C VAL A 79 3.21 3.79 8.58
N LYS A 80 3.96 4.85 8.24
CA LYS A 80 4.47 5.79 9.24
C LYS A 80 3.32 6.45 10.02
N LYS A 81 2.22 6.81 9.33
CA LYS A 81 1.06 7.49 9.93
C LYS A 81 0.18 6.56 10.79
N PHE A 82 -0.11 5.34 10.31
CA PHE A 82 -1.12 4.46 10.90
C PHE A 82 -0.53 3.18 11.55
N GLY A 83 0.75 2.92 11.35
CA GLY A 83 1.43 1.69 11.73
C GLY A 83 1.18 0.52 10.77
N PRO A 84 2.03 -0.53 10.82
CA PRO A 84 1.99 -1.69 9.90
C PRO A 84 0.91 -2.72 10.31
N LYS A 85 -0.32 -2.26 10.55
CA LYS A 85 -1.45 -3.11 10.98
C LYS A 85 -2.73 -2.83 10.18
N LYS A 86 -2.93 -1.59 9.73
CA LYS A 86 -4.19 -1.13 9.12
C LYS A 86 -4.20 -1.26 7.59
N TRP A 87 -3.90 -2.45 7.07
CA TRP A 87 -3.70 -2.68 5.63
C TRP A 87 -4.94 -2.41 4.77
N SER A 88 -6.14 -2.70 5.28
CA SER A 88 -7.39 -2.38 4.57
C SER A 88 -7.63 -0.87 4.46
N THR A 89 -7.12 -0.08 5.40
CA THR A 89 -7.16 1.39 5.33
C THR A 89 -6.13 1.91 4.33
N ILE A 90 -4.91 1.37 4.37
CA ILE A 90 -3.83 1.75 3.43
C ILE A 90 -4.25 1.50 1.98
N ALA A 91 -4.87 0.34 1.70
CA ALA A 91 -5.30 -0.03 0.35
C ALA A 91 -6.37 0.91 -0.23
N GLN A 92 -7.11 1.67 0.58
CA GLN A 92 -8.08 2.66 0.06
C GLN A 92 -7.41 3.82 -0.70
N TYR A 93 -6.11 4.04 -0.47
CA TYR A 93 -5.31 5.07 -1.13
C TYR A 93 -4.55 4.53 -2.37
N LEU A 94 -4.66 3.23 -2.65
CA LEU A 94 -3.93 2.56 -3.72
C LEU A 94 -4.93 1.89 -4.67
N PRO A 95 -5.43 2.60 -5.69
CA PRO A 95 -6.45 2.07 -6.58
C PRO A 95 -5.96 0.78 -7.25
N GLY A 96 -6.79 -0.26 -7.20
CA GLY A 96 -6.47 -1.57 -7.74
C GLY A 96 -5.54 -2.43 -6.89
N ARG A 97 -5.06 -1.95 -5.73
CA ARG A 97 -4.35 -2.77 -4.73
C ARG A 97 -5.27 -3.14 -3.57
N ILE A 98 -5.07 -4.33 -3.01
CA ILE A 98 -5.75 -4.77 -1.79
C ILE A 98 -4.81 -4.81 -0.59
N GLY A 99 -5.38 -4.80 0.62
CA GLY A 99 -4.61 -4.77 1.86
C GLY A 99 -3.62 -5.93 1.99
N LYS A 100 -3.95 -7.12 1.48
CA LYS A 100 -3.01 -8.26 1.45
C LYS A 100 -1.74 -7.92 0.66
N GLN A 101 -1.89 -7.34 -0.53
CA GLN A 101 -0.77 -6.94 -1.38
C GLN A 101 0.07 -5.86 -0.71
N CYS A 102 -0.57 -4.86 -0.09
CA CYS A 102 0.13 -3.79 0.63
C CYS A 102 0.97 -4.36 1.81
N ARG A 103 0.38 -5.28 2.59
CA ARG A 103 1.08 -5.98 3.68
C ARG A 103 2.31 -6.71 3.15
N GLU A 104 2.13 -7.53 2.12
CA GLU A 104 3.20 -8.33 1.52
C GLU A 104 4.32 -7.44 0.98
N ARG A 105 3.97 -6.37 0.26
CA ARG A 105 4.94 -5.39 -0.25
C ARG A 105 5.75 -4.75 0.87
N TRP A 106 5.10 -4.34 1.96
CA TRP A 106 5.79 -3.75 3.10
C TRP A 106 6.79 -4.72 3.74
N HIS A 107 6.34 -5.91 4.12
CA HIS A 107 7.16 -6.85 4.89
C HIS A 107 8.30 -7.47 4.07
N ASN A 108 8.17 -7.52 2.74
CA ASN A 108 9.18 -8.14 1.88
C ASN A 108 10.15 -7.13 1.25
N HIS A 109 9.75 -5.86 1.08
CA HIS A 109 10.55 -4.90 0.31
C HIS A 109 10.75 -3.53 0.94
N LEU A 110 9.72 -2.97 1.60
CA LEU A 110 9.71 -1.56 2.02
C LEU A 110 10.08 -1.34 3.48
N ASN A 111 9.91 -2.34 4.34
CA ASN A 111 10.25 -2.22 5.75
C ASN A 111 11.76 -1.95 5.92
N PRO A 112 12.17 -0.82 6.53
CA PRO A 112 13.59 -0.51 6.74
C PRO A 112 14.34 -1.53 7.60
N GLY A 113 13.63 -2.33 8.40
CA GLY A 113 14.22 -3.40 9.21
C GLY A 113 14.59 -4.67 8.43
N ILE A 114 14.38 -4.71 7.10
CA ILE A 114 14.79 -5.84 6.26
C ILE A 114 16.28 -5.71 5.95
N ASN A 115 17.07 -6.70 6.35
CA ASN A 115 18.46 -6.82 5.92
C ASN A 115 18.50 -7.23 4.44
N LYS A 116 19.21 -6.46 3.61
CA LYS A 116 19.36 -6.68 2.17
C LYS A 116 20.80 -6.98 1.76
N GLU A 117 21.71 -7.10 2.72
CA GLU A 117 23.11 -7.42 2.49
C GLU A 117 23.30 -8.89 2.09
N ALA A 118 24.50 -9.23 1.62
CA ALA A 118 24.87 -10.61 1.36
C ALA A 118 24.88 -11.43 2.66
N TRP A 119 24.49 -12.70 2.56
CA TRP A 119 24.55 -13.65 3.67
C TRP A 119 25.98 -13.82 4.14
N THR A 120 26.21 -13.73 5.45
CA THR A 120 27.53 -14.06 6.01
C THR A 120 27.69 -15.57 6.17
N GLN A 121 28.93 -16.03 6.24
CA GLN A 121 29.23 -17.45 6.42
C GLN A 121 28.58 -18.00 7.70
N GLU A 122 28.52 -17.21 8.77
CA GLU A 122 27.92 -17.56 10.05
C GLU A 122 26.40 -17.71 9.93
N GLU A 123 25.74 -16.81 9.21
CA GLU A 123 24.30 -16.87 8.96
C GLU A 123 23.94 -18.09 8.10
N GLU A 124 24.74 -18.40 7.08
CA GLU A 124 24.58 -19.60 6.26
C GLU A 124 24.73 -20.88 7.09
N LEU A 125 25.75 -20.96 7.95
CA LEU A 125 25.94 -22.11 8.84
C LEU A 125 24.77 -22.26 9.82
N ALA A 126 24.29 -21.15 10.39
CA ALA A 126 23.12 -21.16 11.27
C ALA A 126 21.87 -21.65 10.54
N LEU A 127 21.69 -21.24 9.28
CA LEU A 127 20.57 -21.67 8.43
C LEU A 127 20.63 -23.16 8.13
N ILE A 128 21.79 -23.69 7.76
CA ILE A 128 22.00 -25.14 7.51
C ILE A 128 21.66 -25.94 8.76
N HIS A 129 22.19 -25.53 9.91
CA HIS A 129 21.94 -26.20 11.19
C HIS A 129 20.45 -26.17 11.58
N ALA A 130 19.79 -25.02 11.43
CA ALA A 130 18.36 -24.90 11.67
C ALA A 130 17.55 -25.83 10.74
N HIS A 131 17.91 -25.91 9.46
CA HIS A 131 17.25 -26.80 8.52
C HIS A 131 17.45 -28.28 8.87
N GLN A 132 18.63 -28.69 9.31
CA GLN A 132 18.89 -30.07 9.75
C GLN A 132 18.00 -30.47 10.94
N ILE A 133 17.74 -29.55 11.87
CA ILE A 133 16.92 -29.81 13.06
C ILE A 133 15.43 -29.79 12.74
N TYR A 134 14.97 -28.77 12.02
CA TYR A 134 13.54 -28.48 11.89
C TYR A 134 12.95 -28.82 10.51
N GLY A 135 13.77 -28.97 9.48
CA GLY A 135 13.37 -29.08 8.08
C GLY A 135 12.80 -27.78 7.51
N ASN A 136 12.18 -27.86 6.32
CA ASN A 136 11.54 -26.74 5.65
C ASN A 136 10.17 -26.42 6.27
N LYS A 137 10.15 -25.49 7.24
CA LYS A 137 8.94 -25.05 7.94
C LYS A 137 8.67 -23.54 7.82
N TRP A 138 9.08 -22.93 6.72
CA TRP A 138 8.85 -21.51 6.46
C TRP A 138 7.54 -21.34 5.67
N ALA A 139 6.45 -20.96 6.34
CA ALA A 139 5.15 -20.61 5.76
C ALA A 139 4.37 -19.65 6.68
#